data_AF-A0A6A6M964-F1
#
_entry.id   AF-A0A6A6M964-F1
#
_cell.length_a   1.000
_cell.length_b   1.000
_cell.length_c   1.000
_cell.angle_alpha   90.00
_cell.angle_beta   90.00
_cell.angle_gamma   90.00
#
_symmetry.space_group_name_H-M   'P 1'
#
loop_
_entity.id
_entity.type
_entity.pdbx_description
1 polymer ?
#
loop_
_entity_poly.entity_id
_entity_poly.type
_entity_poly.pdbx_seq_one_letter_code
_entity_poly.pdbx_strand_id
1 'polypeptide(L)'
;MDWVRGKCLVKGSYGSVFLARPTNIISPPLAVKFALIINSFSLQKELKILFSLSGSEGVIQCYGDCLSHKNGMTIYNLLLKYAPDGSLADLINKCGGKIPECDVRRYSQMILKGLSSIHNNGYVHCDIKLANILVFLSDQQDLSQLKIADFGLAKSLMNAKEPDEEDSRKFFYQYTFQGTPMASVTSSNMEQGNSVKVDTHFRQMYRRYSHGKKKLD
;
A
#
# COMPACT_ATOMS: atom_id res chain seq x y z
N MET A 1 -23.51 -6.19 -0.01
CA MET A 1 -23.00 -7.42 -0.67
C MET A 1 -22.76 -8.45 0.41
N ASP A 2 -23.43 -9.59 0.32
CA ASP A 2 -23.20 -10.70 1.25
C ASP A 2 -22.02 -11.55 0.75
N TRP A 3 -21.19 -12.01 1.67
CA TRP A 3 -20.01 -12.82 1.37
C TRP A 3 -19.72 -13.79 2.52
N VAL A 4 -19.07 -14.90 2.17
CA VAL A 4 -18.64 -15.93 3.12
C VAL A 4 -17.14 -15.80 3.36
N ARG A 5 -16.75 -15.74 4.64
CA ARG A 5 -15.36 -15.69 5.05
C ARG A 5 -14.65 -17.01 4.75
N GLY A 6 -13.55 -16.92 4.03
CA GLY A 6 -12.64 -18.02 3.73
C GLY A 6 -11.36 -17.98 4.55
N LYS A 7 -10.28 -18.48 3.94
CA LYS A 7 -8.95 -18.61 4.54
C LYS A 7 -8.38 -17.24 4.97
N CYS A 8 -7.65 -17.23 6.07
CA CYS A 8 -6.81 -16.10 6.46
C CYS A 8 -5.65 -15.96 5.46
N LEU A 9 -5.57 -14.80 4.79
CA LEU A 9 -4.50 -14.50 3.83
C LEU A 9 -3.29 -13.91 4.55
N VAL A 10 -3.53 -12.96 5.46
CA VAL A 10 -2.48 -12.25 6.20
C VAL A 10 -2.90 -12.10 7.65
N LYS A 11 -1.96 -12.33 8.57
CA LYS A 11 -2.03 -11.91 9.97
C LYS A 11 -0.83 -11.02 10.25
N GLY A 12 -1.07 -9.77 10.63
CA GLY A 12 0.00 -8.83 10.96
C GLY A 12 -0.42 -7.83 12.04
N SER A 13 0.53 -6.99 12.43
CA SER A 13 0.32 -5.90 13.40
C SER A 13 -0.73 -4.88 12.94
N TYR A 14 -0.92 -4.72 11.62
CA TYR A 14 -1.85 -3.76 11.02
C TYR A 14 -3.25 -4.34 10.73
N GLY A 15 -3.53 -5.55 11.24
CA GLY A 15 -4.81 -6.23 11.09
C GLY A 15 -4.67 -7.58 10.38
N SER A 16 -5.82 -8.20 10.12
CA SER A 16 -5.91 -9.47 9.41
C SER A 16 -6.74 -9.31 8.15
N VAL A 17 -6.30 -9.99 7.07
CA VAL A 17 -6.98 -10.00 5.78
C VAL A 17 -7.45 -11.41 5.48
N PHE A 18 -8.70 -11.55 5.05
CA PHE A 18 -9.32 -12.83 4.74
C PHE A 18 -9.76 -12.88 3.29
N LEU A 19 -9.65 -14.06 2.69
CA LEU A 19 -10.36 -14.36 1.47
C LEU A 19 -11.86 -14.32 1.77
N ALA A 20 -12.65 -13.72 0.90
CA ALA A 20 -14.09 -13.74 0.95
C ALA A 20 -14.65 -14.17 -0.39
N ARG A 21 -15.70 -14.99 -0.37
CA ARG A 21 -16.44 -15.38 -1.56
C ARG A 21 -17.79 -14.69 -1.53
N PRO A 22 -18.11 -13.82 -2.51
CA PRO A 22 -19.46 -13.28 -2.62
C PRO A 22 -20.51 -14.40 -2.68
N THR A 23 -21.70 -14.18 -2.13
CA THR A 23 -22.80 -15.15 -2.19
C THR A 23 -23.28 -15.38 -3.63
N ASN A 24 -23.19 -14.36 -4.47
CA ASN A 24 -23.32 -14.52 -5.91
C ASN A 24 -22.05 -15.18 -6.47
N ILE A 25 -22.16 -16.47 -6.81
CA ILE A 25 -21.06 -17.33 -7.27
C ILE A 25 -20.37 -16.79 -8.55
N ILE A 26 -21.07 -15.99 -9.35
CA ILE A 26 -20.52 -15.38 -10.58
C ILE A 26 -19.51 -14.27 -10.24
N SER A 27 -19.63 -13.66 -9.06
CA SER A 27 -18.74 -12.57 -8.66
C SER A 27 -17.36 -13.11 -8.25
N PRO A 28 -16.27 -12.45 -8.67
CA PRO A 28 -14.93 -12.89 -8.33
C PRO A 28 -14.68 -12.84 -6.81
N PRO A 29 -13.76 -13.66 -6.28
CA PRO A 29 -13.38 -13.60 -4.87
C PRO A 29 -12.80 -12.23 -4.48
N LEU A 30 -12.97 -11.90 -3.20
CA LEU A 30 -12.55 -10.64 -2.59
C LEU A 30 -11.51 -10.89 -1.50
N ALA A 31 -10.69 -9.88 -1.21
CA ALA A 31 -9.91 -9.81 0.02
C ALA A 31 -10.58 -8.82 0.96
N VAL A 32 -10.84 -9.23 2.20
CA VAL A 32 -11.52 -8.42 3.21
C VAL A 32 -10.58 -8.15 4.36
N LYS A 33 -10.26 -6.87 4.56
CA LYS A 33 -9.58 -6.35 5.74
C LYS A 33 -10.67 -5.80 6.67
N PHE A 34 -10.60 -6.09 7.96
CA PHE A 34 -11.64 -5.64 8.89
C PHE A 34 -11.09 -5.16 10.23
N ALA A 35 -11.89 -4.34 10.90
CA ALA A 35 -11.67 -3.89 12.27
C ALA A 35 -13.02 -3.80 12.99
N LEU A 36 -13.00 -3.81 14.33
CA LEU A 36 -14.17 -3.39 15.09
C LEU A 36 -14.55 -1.96 14.69
N ILE A 37 -15.84 -1.65 14.59
CA ILE A 37 -16.29 -0.33 14.13
C ILE A 37 -15.69 0.81 14.97
N ILE A 38 -15.57 0.61 16.29
CA ILE A 38 -14.97 1.57 17.23
C ILE A 38 -13.50 1.88 16.94
N ASN A 39 -12.78 0.97 16.27
CA ASN A 39 -11.35 1.07 15.96
C ASN A 39 -11.10 1.15 14.45
N SER A 40 -12.12 1.50 13.66
CA SER A 40 -12.08 1.45 12.18
C SER A 40 -11.49 2.69 11.51
N PHE A 41 -11.10 3.71 12.27
CA PHE A 41 -10.65 5.00 11.73
C PHE A 41 -9.51 4.87 10.70
N SER A 42 -8.49 4.05 10.99
CA SER A 42 -7.39 3.81 10.06
C SER A 42 -7.86 3.13 8.76
N LEU A 43 -8.81 2.21 8.86
CA LEU A 43 -9.37 1.49 7.72
C LEU A 43 -10.30 2.37 6.87
N GLN A 44 -11.07 3.25 7.50
CA GLN A 44 -11.86 4.28 6.81
C GLN A 44 -10.97 5.31 6.11
N LYS A 45 -9.84 5.68 6.72
CA LYS A 45 -8.83 6.52 6.06
C LYS A 45 -8.23 5.80 4.85
N GLU A 46 -7.90 4.52 5.00
CA GLU A 46 -7.39 3.68 3.91
C GLU A 46 -8.39 3.62 2.74
N LEU A 47 -9.68 3.42 3.03
CA LEU A 47 -10.77 3.45 2.05
C LEU A 47 -10.75 4.75 1.22
N LYS A 48 -10.67 5.91 1.89
CA LYS A 48 -10.68 7.22 1.23
C LYS A 48 -9.49 7.38 0.29
N ILE A 49 -8.30 6.97 0.71
CA ILE A 49 -7.08 7.03 -0.11
C ILE A 49 -7.24 6.13 -1.33
N LEU A 50 -7.70 4.89 -1.14
CA LEU A 50 -7.90 3.94 -2.24
C LEU A 50 -8.94 4.44 -3.25
N PHE A 51 -10.01 5.11 -2.80
CA PHE A 51 -10.98 5.73 -3.70
C PHE A 51 -10.38 6.92 -4.47
N SER A 52 -9.55 7.76 -3.84
CA SER A 52 -8.83 8.83 -4.55
C SER A 52 -7.86 8.30 -5.60
N LEU A 53 -7.39 7.06 -5.45
CA LEU A 53 -6.48 6.38 -6.37
C LEU A 53 -7.20 5.42 -7.33
N SER A 54 -8.54 5.43 -7.33
CA SER A 54 -9.34 4.55 -8.19
C SER A 54 -9.00 4.79 -9.67
N GLY A 55 -8.84 3.70 -10.41
CA GLY A 55 -8.44 3.74 -11.83
C GLY A 55 -6.93 3.70 -12.08
N SER A 56 -6.06 3.82 -11.05
CA SER A 56 -4.62 3.61 -11.24
C SER A 56 -4.31 2.12 -11.45
N GLU A 57 -3.70 1.78 -12.58
CA GLU A 57 -3.30 0.40 -12.88
C GLU A 57 -2.31 -0.18 -11.87
N GLY A 58 -1.47 0.67 -11.26
CA GLY A 58 -0.46 0.25 -10.28
C GLY A 58 -0.95 0.15 -8.84
N VAL A 59 -2.23 0.41 -8.55
CA VAL A 59 -2.81 0.36 -7.20
C VAL A 59 -3.84 -0.76 -7.10
N ILE A 60 -3.96 -1.36 -5.92
CA ILE A 60 -4.96 -2.38 -5.64
C ILE A 60 -6.38 -1.81 -5.77
N GLN A 61 -7.25 -2.52 -6.48
CA GLN A 61 -8.63 -2.09 -6.65
C GLN A 61 -9.37 -2.24 -5.31
N CYS A 62 -10.06 -1.17 -4.92
CA CYS A 62 -11.01 -1.15 -3.83
C CYS A 62 -12.43 -1.18 -4.38
N TYR A 63 -13.30 -1.97 -3.75
CA TYR A 63 -14.72 -2.09 -4.12
C TYR A 63 -15.65 -1.37 -3.14
N GLY A 64 -15.10 -0.81 -2.06
CA GLY A 64 -15.86 -0.10 -1.03
C GLY A 64 -15.76 -0.76 0.33
N ASP A 65 -16.69 -0.43 1.19
CA ASP A 65 -16.81 -0.94 2.55
C ASP A 65 -18.20 -1.53 2.84
N CYS A 66 -18.29 -2.32 3.90
CA CYS A 66 -19.57 -2.77 4.44
C CYS A 66 -19.49 -3.03 5.95
N LEU A 67 -20.65 -2.98 6.60
CA LEU A 67 -20.79 -3.37 8.00
C LEU A 67 -21.27 -4.82 8.09
N SER A 68 -20.76 -5.54 9.09
CA SER A 68 -21.24 -6.87 9.44
C SER A 68 -21.36 -7.01 10.95
N HIS A 69 -22.26 -7.86 11.42
CA HIS A 69 -22.46 -8.12 12.85
C HIS A 69 -21.96 -9.52 13.20
N LYS A 70 -21.16 -9.63 14.27
CA LYS A 70 -20.70 -10.92 14.78
C LYS A 70 -20.59 -10.87 16.30
N ASN A 71 -21.22 -11.84 16.98
CA ASN A 71 -21.20 -11.96 18.44
C ASN A 71 -21.60 -10.65 19.16
N GLY A 72 -22.64 -9.96 18.66
CA GLY A 72 -23.09 -8.67 19.20
C GLY A 72 -22.17 -7.48 18.89
N MET A 73 -21.06 -7.67 18.16
CA MET A 73 -20.15 -6.60 17.77
C MET A 73 -20.37 -6.19 16.31
N THR A 74 -20.31 -4.89 16.05
CA THR A 74 -20.31 -4.34 14.69
C THR A 74 -18.87 -4.25 14.16
N ILE A 75 -18.66 -4.83 12.98
CA ILE A 75 -17.36 -4.93 12.31
C ILE A 75 -17.43 -4.10 11.03
N TYR A 76 -16.41 -3.28 10.82
CA TYR A 76 -16.17 -2.52 9.60
C TYR A 76 -15.27 -3.32 8.66
N ASN A 77 -15.69 -3.50 7.41
CA ASN A 77 -14.99 -4.31 6.42
C ASN A 77 -14.62 -3.46 5.20
N LEU A 78 -13.36 -3.50 4.81
CA LEU A 78 -12.83 -2.93 3.57
C LEU A 78 -12.71 -4.06 2.52
N LEU A 79 -13.34 -3.85 1.37
CA LEU A 79 -13.44 -4.83 0.29
C LEU A 79 -12.43 -4.52 -0.81
N LEU A 80 -11.48 -5.41 -1.01
CA LEU A 80 -10.37 -5.26 -1.96
C LEU A 80 -10.37 -6.38 -2.99
N LYS A 81 -9.74 -6.12 -4.13
CA LYS A 81 -9.44 -7.17 -5.11
C LYS A 81 -8.56 -8.25 -4.49
N TYR A 82 -8.96 -9.50 -4.65
CA TYR A 82 -8.16 -10.64 -4.22
C TYR A 82 -7.02 -10.88 -5.22
N ALA A 83 -5.79 -10.99 -4.70
CA ALA A 83 -4.61 -11.39 -5.45
C ALA A 83 -4.33 -12.90 -5.22
N PRO A 84 -4.67 -13.78 -6.17
CA PRO A 84 -4.48 -15.22 -5.99
C PRO A 84 -3.01 -15.63 -5.93
N ASP A 85 -2.13 -14.89 -6.59
CA ASP A 85 -0.71 -15.22 -6.72
C ASP A 85 0.13 -14.74 -5.53
N GLY A 86 -0.49 -14.03 -4.59
CA GLY A 86 0.14 -13.52 -3.38
C GLY A 86 0.93 -12.23 -3.62
N SER A 87 1.94 -12.02 -2.79
CA SER A 87 2.83 -10.87 -2.88
C SER A 87 4.07 -11.16 -3.73
N LEU A 88 4.78 -10.11 -4.13
CA LEU A 88 6.06 -10.22 -4.83
C LEU A 88 7.11 -10.88 -3.94
N ALA A 89 7.02 -10.70 -2.61
CA ALA A 89 7.85 -11.46 -1.66
C ALA A 89 7.59 -12.97 -1.75
N ASP A 90 6.32 -13.38 -1.85
CA ASP A 90 5.96 -14.79 -2.02
C ASP A 90 6.47 -15.36 -3.36
N LEU A 91 6.35 -14.58 -4.44
CA LEU A 91 6.86 -14.95 -5.76
C LEU A 91 8.38 -15.17 -5.74
N ILE A 92 9.14 -14.21 -5.21
CA ILE A 92 10.60 -14.31 -5.12
C ILE A 92 11.03 -15.51 -4.27
N ASN A 93 10.33 -15.76 -3.16
CA ASN A 93 10.58 -16.92 -2.32
C ASN A 93 10.33 -18.24 -3.07
N LYS A 94 9.25 -18.33 -3.87
CA LYS A 94 8.98 -19.50 -4.73
C LYS A 94 10.07 -19.73 -5.78
N CYS A 95 10.75 -18.67 -6.23
CA CYS A 95 11.88 -18.74 -7.15
C CYS A 95 13.24 -19.03 -6.46
N GLY A 96 13.25 -19.42 -5.18
CA GLY A 96 14.49 -19.69 -4.44
C GLY A 96 15.22 -18.43 -3.98
N GLY A 97 14.51 -17.31 -3.85
CA GLY A 97 15.04 -16.05 -3.32
C GLY A 97 15.73 -15.15 -4.34
N LYS A 98 15.78 -15.55 -5.62
CA LYS A 98 16.38 -14.79 -6.71
C LYS A 98 15.46 -14.81 -7.92
N ILE A 99 15.48 -13.73 -8.69
CA ILE A 99 14.76 -13.60 -9.96
C ILE A 99 15.71 -13.04 -11.02
N PRO A 100 15.47 -13.32 -12.32
CA PRO A 100 16.24 -12.75 -13.42
C PRO A 100 16.27 -11.21 -13.39
N GLU A 101 17.40 -10.62 -13.81
CA GLU A 101 17.56 -9.16 -13.86
C GLU A 101 16.54 -8.48 -14.79
N CYS A 102 16.12 -9.16 -15.86
CA CYS A 102 15.06 -8.69 -16.74
C CYS A 102 13.74 -8.48 -15.98
N ASP A 103 13.39 -9.40 -15.08
CA ASP A 103 12.19 -9.33 -14.27
C ASP A 103 12.32 -8.24 -13.21
N VAL A 104 13.49 -8.12 -12.56
CA VAL A 104 13.78 -7.02 -11.63
C VAL A 104 13.55 -5.67 -12.29
N ARG A 105 14.11 -5.47 -13.51
CA ARG A 105 13.94 -4.22 -14.27
C ARG A 105 12.47 -3.95 -14.55
N ARG A 106 11.71 -4.95 -15.01
CA ARG A 106 10.30 -4.80 -15.37
C ARG A 106 9.41 -4.54 -14.17
N TYR A 107 9.56 -5.31 -13.11
CA TYR A 107 8.84 -5.12 -11.85
C TYR A 107 9.14 -3.76 -11.22
N SER A 108 10.40 -3.32 -11.25
CA SER A 108 10.79 -1.99 -10.78
C SER A 108 10.06 -0.88 -11.55
N GLN A 109 9.99 -0.97 -12.88
CA GLN A 109 9.25 0.01 -13.69
C GLN A 109 7.76 0.07 -13.33
N MET A 110 7.13 -1.07 -13.08
CA MET A 110 5.71 -1.13 -12.71
C MET A 110 5.46 -0.53 -11.33
N ILE A 111 6.30 -0.85 -10.35
CA ILE A 111 6.24 -0.27 -8.99
C ILE A 111 6.43 1.25 -9.06
N LEU A 112 7.38 1.74 -9.85
CA LEU A 112 7.62 3.18 -10.03
C LEU A 112 6.43 3.90 -10.69
N LYS A 113 5.77 3.28 -11.68
CA LYS A 113 4.54 3.82 -12.28
C LYS A 113 3.40 3.92 -11.25
N GLY A 114 3.21 2.89 -10.43
CA GLY A 114 2.23 2.90 -9.34
C GLY A 114 2.54 4.00 -8.32
N LEU A 115 3.79 4.12 -7.90
CA LEU A 115 4.24 5.19 -6.99
C LEU A 115 4.01 6.58 -7.58
N SER A 116 4.31 6.78 -8.86
CA SER A 116 4.04 8.04 -9.53
C SER A 116 2.56 8.41 -9.51
N SER A 117 1.65 7.44 -9.71
CA SER A 117 0.20 7.68 -9.58
C SER A 117 -0.19 8.08 -8.14
N ILE A 118 0.37 7.41 -7.13
CA ILE A 118 0.11 7.71 -5.72
C ILE A 118 0.57 9.14 -5.38
N HIS A 119 1.79 9.48 -5.80
CA HIS A 119 2.42 10.77 -5.56
C HIS A 119 1.72 11.92 -6.29
N ASN A 120 1.31 11.71 -7.55
CA ASN A 120 0.58 12.71 -8.34
C ASN A 120 -0.81 13.02 -7.75
N ASN A 121 -1.40 12.09 -7.00
CA ASN A 121 -2.64 12.32 -6.25
C ASN A 121 -2.41 12.91 -4.85
N GLY A 122 -1.18 13.32 -4.52
CA GLY A 122 -0.85 14.00 -3.27
C GLY A 122 -0.75 13.07 -2.06
N TYR A 123 -0.49 11.78 -2.27
CA TYR A 123 -0.30 10.80 -1.20
C TYR A 123 1.13 10.27 -1.15
N VAL A 124 1.55 9.80 0.02
CA VAL A 124 2.81 9.06 0.23
C VAL A 124 2.46 7.75 0.92
N HIS A 125 2.91 6.62 0.37
CA HIS A 125 2.50 5.30 0.86
C HIS A 125 3.10 4.97 2.23
N CYS A 126 4.37 5.33 2.46
CA CYS A 126 5.09 5.15 3.73
C CYS A 126 5.39 3.71 4.19
N ASP A 127 5.04 2.69 3.41
CA ASP A 127 5.27 1.27 3.76
C ASP A 127 5.53 0.42 2.51
N ILE A 128 6.40 0.90 1.62
CA ILE A 128 6.76 0.19 0.41
C ILE A 128 7.73 -0.94 0.77
N LYS A 129 7.25 -2.17 0.60
CA LYS A 129 8.01 -3.42 0.77
C LYS A 129 7.42 -4.50 -0.14
N LEU A 130 8.20 -5.52 -0.47
CA LEU A 130 7.79 -6.59 -1.39
C LEU A 130 6.52 -7.33 -0.95
N ALA A 131 6.26 -7.39 0.36
CA ALA A 131 5.03 -7.98 0.91
C ALA A 131 3.76 -7.16 0.61
N ASN A 132 3.90 -5.87 0.33
CA ASN A 132 2.80 -4.95 -0.02
C ASN A 132 2.66 -4.75 -1.55
N ILE A 133 3.44 -5.47 -2.35
CA ILE A 133 3.30 -5.50 -3.81
C ILE A 133 2.60 -6.81 -4.18
N LEU A 134 1.36 -6.74 -4.64
CA LEU A 134 0.56 -7.90 -5.00
C LEU A 134 0.77 -8.28 -6.47
N VAL A 135 0.83 -9.58 -6.72
CA VAL A 135 1.05 -10.17 -8.05
C VAL A 135 -0.29 -10.65 -8.61
N PHE A 136 -0.50 -10.41 -9.90
CA PHE A 136 -1.61 -10.92 -10.69
C PHE A 136 -1.02 -11.52 -11.96
N LEU A 137 -0.85 -12.84 -11.99
CA LEU A 137 -0.37 -13.53 -13.19
C LEU A 137 -1.41 -13.37 -14.31
N SER A 138 -0.91 -13.23 -15.53
CA SER A 138 -1.71 -13.19 -16.75
C SER A 138 -1.39 -14.42 -17.56
N ASP A 139 -2.42 -15.16 -17.97
CA ASP A 139 -2.24 -16.34 -18.83
C ASP A 139 -1.98 -15.94 -20.30
N GLN A 140 -2.24 -14.67 -20.67
CA GLN A 140 -2.23 -14.21 -22.07
C GLN A 140 -1.10 -13.24 -22.42
N GLN A 141 -0.46 -12.67 -21.42
CA GLN A 141 0.74 -11.87 -21.59
C GLN A 141 1.75 -12.52 -20.69
N ASP A 142 2.94 -12.86 -21.18
CA ASP A 142 4.07 -13.41 -20.40
C ASP A 142 4.55 -12.47 -19.26
N LEU A 143 3.69 -11.56 -18.80
CA LEU A 143 3.94 -10.66 -17.72
C LEU A 143 2.82 -10.62 -16.68
N SER A 144 3.24 -10.91 -15.46
CA SER A 144 2.53 -10.58 -14.22
C SER A 144 2.24 -9.08 -14.10
N GLN A 145 1.03 -8.73 -13.70
CA GLN A 145 0.68 -7.38 -13.27
C GLN A 145 1.00 -7.20 -11.77
N LEU A 146 1.56 -6.05 -11.40
CA LEU A 146 1.91 -5.71 -10.03
C LEU A 146 1.03 -4.57 -9.54
N LYS A 147 0.52 -4.69 -8.32
CA LYS A 147 -0.32 -3.66 -7.68
C LYS A 147 0.16 -3.37 -6.27
N ILE A 148 0.33 -2.09 -5.95
CA ILE A 148 0.66 -1.62 -4.61
C ILE A 148 -0.59 -1.72 -3.73
N ALA A 149 -0.42 -2.30 -2.55
CA ALA A 149 -1.48 -2.53 -1.57
C ALA A 149 -1.06 -2.08 -0.16
N ASP A 150 -2.02 -2.09 0.77
CA ASP A 150 -1.87 -1.72 2.18
C ASP A 150 -1.52 -0.23 2.43
N PHE A 151 -2.55 0.60 2.33
CA PHE A 151 -2.43 2.05 2.53
C PHE A 151 -2.68 2.47 3.99
N GLY A 152 -2.62 1.52 4.94
CA GLY A 152 -2.90 1.79 6.36
C GLY A 152 -1.96 2.84 6.99
N LEU A 153 -0.73 2.94 6.48
CA LEU A 153 0.26 3.95 6.90
C LEU A 153 0.37 5.15 5.95
N ALA A 154 -0.40 5.17 4.86
CA ALA A 154 -0.31 6.22 3.86
C ALA A 154 -0.80 7.57 4.40
N LYS A 155 -0.25 8.65 3.86
CA LYS A 155 -0.50 10.02 4.36
C LYS A 155 -0.77 10.97 3.20
N SER A 156 -1.73 11.88 3.40
CA SER A 156 -2.03 12.97 2.46
C SER A 156 -1.08 14.13 2.70
N LEU A 157 -0.55 14.70 1.61
CA LEU A 157 0.24 15.91 1.62
C LEU A 157 -0.63 17.18 1.52
N MET A 158 -1.86 17.08 1.00
CA MET A 158 -2.78 18.23 0.89
C MET A 158 -3.30 18.71 2.25
N ASN A 159 -3.35 17.82 3.25
CA ASN A 159 -3.77 18.14 4.61
C ASN A 159 -2.61 18.57 5.54
N ALA A 160 -1.38 18.63 5.04
CA ALA A 160 -0.31 19.28 5.76
C ALA A 160 -0.60 20.78 5.69
N LYS A 161 -1.19 21.35 6.75
CA LYS A 161 -1.12 22.81 6.97
C LYS A 161 0.35 23.19 6.79
N GLU A 162 0.62 24.27 6.05
CA GLU A 162 1.95 24.91 5.98
C GLU A 162 2.54 24.86 7.39
N PRO A 163 3.53 23.98 7.65
CA PRO A 163 4.00 23.85 9.00
C PRO A 163 4.90 25.04 9.28
N ASP A 164 4.70 25.68 10.42
CA ASP A 164 5.69 26.61 10.97
C ASP A 164 7.05 25.90 11.02
N GLU A 165 8.18 26.62 10.95
CA GLU A 165 9.50 25.99 10.75
C GLU A 165 9.85 24.90 11.78
N GLU A 166 9.31 25.00 12.99
CA GLU A 166 9.47 24.03 14.07
C GLU A 166 8.55 22.80 13.92
N ASP A 167 7.31 23.00 13.45
CA ASP A 167 6.38 21.92 13.12
C ASP A 167 6.80 21.16 11.86
N SER A 168 7.52 21.82 10.95
CA SER A 168 8.15 21.17 9.78
C SER A 168 9.17 20.12 10.22
N ARG A 169 9.90 20.37 11.31
CA ARG A 169 10.85 19.40 11.90
C ARG A 169 10.12 18.26 12.60
N LYS A 170 9.02 18.52 13.33
CA LYS A 170 8.20 17.47 13.96
C LYS A 170 7.46 16.59 12.94
N PHE A 171 6.88 17.21 11.89
CA PHE A 171 6.30 16.53 10.74
C PHE A 171 7.35 15.64 10.04
N PHE A 172 8.60 16.12 9.94
CA PHE A 172 9.71 15.33 9.40
C PHE A 172 10.05 14.11 10.29
N TYR A 173 10.16 14.26 11.61
CA TYR A 173 10.42 13.14 12.54
C TYR A 173 9.28 12.10 12.57
N GLN A 174 8.02 12.54 12.50
CA GLN A 174 6.86 11.63 12.53
C GLN A 174 6.67 10.82 11.24
N TYR A 175 7.30 11.23 10.14
CA TYR A 175 7.20 10.58 8.82
C TYR A 175 8.47 9.82 8.43
N THR A 176 9.58 9.97 9.18
CA THR A 176 10.84 9.23 8.95
C THR A 176 10.92 7.92 9.76
N PHE A 177 10.24 7.78 10.90
CA PHE A 177 10.50 6.69 11.85
C PHE A 177 9.37 5.65 12.05
N GLN A 178 8.38 5.56 11.16
CA GLN A 178 7.27 4.58 11.30
C GLN A 178 7.44 3.27 10.50
N GLY A 179 8.66 2.99 10.03
CA GLY A 179 9.03 1.68 9.48
C GLY A 179 9.93 0.91 10.44
N THR A 180 9.95 -0.43 10.34
CA THR A 180 10.85 -1.30 11.11
C THR A 180 12.28 -0.75 11.02
N PRO A 181 12.96 -0.48 12.15
CA PRO A 181 14.33 -0.01 12.10
C PRO A 181 15.21 -1.15 11.56
N MET A 182 15.79 -0.98 10.37
CA MET A 182 16.91 -1.84 9.99
C MET A 182 18.10 -1.44 10.86
N ALA A 183 18.50 -2.35 11.75
CA ALA A 183 19.80 -2.30 12.39
C ALA A 183 20.89 -2.04 11.34
N SER A 184 21.70 -1.00 11.57
CA SER A 184 23.04 -0.77 11.02
C SER A 184 23.31 -1.41 9.65
N VAL A 185 23.08 -0.64 8.58
CA VAL A 185 23.58 -0.97 7.24
C VAL A 185 25.11 -0.95 7.27
N THR A 186 25.73 -2.13 7.44
CA THR A 186 27.09 -2.37 6.99
C THR A 186 27.09 -2.50 5.46
N SER A 187 28.19 -2.07 4.86
CA SER A 187 28.39 -1.65 3.46
C SER A 187 28.17 -2.68 2.34
N SER A 188 27.41 -3.76 2.56
CA SER A 188 27.36 -4.90 1.65
C SER A 188 26.03 -5.16 0.92
N ASN A 189 24.95 -4.42 1.18
CA ASN A 189 23.64 -4.69 0.54
C ASN A 189 23.04 -3.42 -0.10
N MET A 190 23.46 -3.09 -1.33
CA MET A 190 23.07 -1.83 -2.01
C MET A 190 21.81 -1.89 -2.89
N GLU A 191 21.21 -3.06 -3.15
CA GLU A 191 20.27 -3.18 -4.28
C GLU A 191 18.77 -3.20 -3.92
N GLN A 192 18.40 -3.44 -2.65
CA GLN A 192 17.00 -3.37 -2.20
C GLN A 192 16.54 -1.93 -1.85
N GLY A 193 17.43 -0.95 -2.01
CA GLY A 193 17.23 0.42 -1.54
C GLY A 193 16.41 1.34 -2.45
N ASN A 194 16.15 1.01 -3.71
CA ASN A 194 15.69 2.03 -4.67
C ASN A 194 14.22 2.44 -4.50
N SER A 195 13.27 1.51 -4.30
CA SER A 195 11.84 1.89 -4.15
C SER A 195 11.56 2.59 -2.81
N VAL A 196 12.24 2.17 -1.73
CA VAL A 196 12.18 2.84 -0.42
C VAL A 196 12.83 4.22 -0.50
N LYS A 197 13.94 4.36 -1.23
CA LYS A 197 14.58 5.66 -1.49
C LYS A 197 13.71 6.56 -2.36
N VAL A 198 12.88 6.05 -3.28
CA VAL A 198 12.00 6.87 -4.13
C VAL A 198 10.86 7.49 -3.33
N ASP A 199 10.17 6.72 -2.48
CA ASP A 199 9.17 7.29 -1.56
C ASP A 199 9.82 8.28 -0.58
N THR A 200 11.07 8.01 -0.17
CA THR A 200 11.88 8.91 0.65
C THR A 200 12.35 10.17 -0.10
N HIS A 201 12.66 10.06 -1.39
CA HIS A 201 13.13 11.18 -2.22
C HIS A 201 11.98 12.10 -2.60
N PHE A 202 10.78 11.56 -2.84
CA PHE A 202 9.58 12.37 -3.01
C PHE A 202 9.27 13.20 -1.75
N ARG A 203 9.46 12.62 -0.55
CA ARG A 203 9.41 13.38 0.72
C ARG A 203 10.44 14.54 0.73
N GLN A 204 11.64 14.33 0.21
CA GLN A 204 12.68 15.36 0.10
C GLN A 204 12.40 16.40 -0.99
N MET A 205 11.71 16.04 -2.08
CA MET A 205 11.31 16.97 -3.14
C MET A 205 10.18 17.89 -2.67
N TYR A 206 9.17 17.36 -1.98
CA TYR A 206 8.09 18.16 -1.41
C TYR A 206 8.61 19.20 -0.41
N ARG A 207 9.68 18.88 0.33
CA ARG A 207 10.46 19.84 1.16
C ARG A 207 10.97 21.03 0.35
N ARG A 208 11.48 20.84 -0.87
CA ARG A 208 12.00 21.96 -1.69
C ARG A 208 10.88 22.80 -2.29
N TYR A 209 9.78 22.18 -2.71
CA TYR A 209 8.63 22.88 -3.28
C TYR A 209 7.94 23.78 -2.24
N SER A 210 7.73 23.29 -1.01
CA SER A 210 7.19 24.08 0.11
C SER A 210 8.10 25.25 0.53
N HIS A 211 9.43 25.06 0.53
CA HIS A 211 10.38 26.14 0.85
C HIS A 211 10.57 27.15 -0.29
N GLY A 212 10.27 26.77 -1.53
CA GLY A 212 10.38 27.64 -2.71
C GLY A 212 9.26 28.68 -2.82
N LYS A 213 8.05 28.37 -2.33
CA LYS A 213 6.94 29.34 -2.28
C LYS A 213 7.18 30.47 -1.27
N LYS A 214 7.83 30.19 -0.14
CA LYS A 214 8.19 31.21 0.88
C LYS A 214 9.24 32.25 0.43
N LYS A 215 9.80 32.15 -0.78
CA LYS A 215 10.79 33.11 -1.31
C LYS A 215 10.23 34.03 -2.41
N LEU A 216 8.97 33.88 -2.79
CA LEU A 216 8.33 34.63 -3.87
C LEU A 216 7.19 35.56 -3.40
N ASP A 217 6.97 35.65 -2.09
CA ASP A 217 6.03 36.58 -1.44
C ASP A 217 6.79 37.56 -0.53
#